data_AF-G3HZI5-F1
#
_entry.id   AF-G3HZI5-F1
#
_cell.length_a   1.000
_cell.length_b   1.000
_cell.length_c   1.000
_cell.angle_alpha   90.00
_cell.angle_beta   90.00
_cell.angle_gamma   90.00
#
_symmetry.space_group_name_H-M   'P 1'
#
loop_
_entity.id
_entity.type
_entity.pdbx_description
1 polymer ?
#
loop_
_entity_poly.entity_id
_entity_poly.type
_entity_poly.pdbx_seq_one_letter_code
_entity_poly.pdbx_strand_id
1 'polypeptide(L)'
;MAFLFVSGLSSMRRGLWEKCQEYLRKINRDIAQLLTHSRSIDQAFLQFFGDEFLRLLLTRFVFCSATMRMHKAFRETRNYPESYPQLPRDETVENPHLQKHILELASILDVRNIFFENSMDDY
;
A
#
# COMPACT_ATOMS: atom_id res chain seq x y z
N MET A 1 -13.45 -1.10 3.54
CA MET A 1 -12.04 -0.99 3.10
C MET A 1 -11.59 0.43 3.42
N ALA A 2 -10.48 0.63 4.15
CA ALA A 2 -9.98 1.99 4.42
C ALA A 2 -9.68 2.77 3.13
N PHE A 3 -9.16 2.08 2.10
CA PHE A 3 -8.92 2.65 0.76
C PHE A 3 -10.15 3.36 0.17
N LEU A 4 -11.33 2.78 0.33
CA LEU A 4 -12.59 3.35 -0.15
C LEU A 4 -12.88 4.71 0.51
N PHE A 5 -12.75 4.73 1.83
CA PHE A 5 -13.02 5.91 2.64
C PHE A 5 -12.03 7.05 2.31
N VAL A 6 -10.73 6.76 2.24
CA VAL A 6 -9.72 7.79 1.88
C VAL A 6 -9.89 8.28 0.44
N SER A 7 -10.51 7.49 -0.43
CA SER A 7 -10.83 7.88 -1.80
C SER A 7 -12.15 8.69 -1.93
N GLY A 8 -12.79 9.06 -0.82
CA GLY A 8 -14.01 9.85 -0.81
C GLY A 8 -15.29 9.09 -1.19
N LEU A 9 -15.23 7.76 -1.23
CA LEU A 9 -16.37 6.90 -1.57
C LEU A 9 -17.03 6.41 -0.27
N SER A 10 -18.35 6.55 -0.15
CA SER A 10 -19.13 6.17 1.04
C SER A 10 -19.85 4.82 0.92
N SER A 11 -20.07 4.34 -0.31
CA SER A 11 -20.73 3.07 -0.59
C SER A 11 -20.21 2.43 -1.88
N MET A 12 -20.46 1.13 -2.07
CA MET A 12 -20.05 0.39 -3.26
C MET A 12 -21.01 -0.76 -3.57
N ARG A 13 -21.21 -1.06 -4.87
CA ARG A 13 -21.93 -2.26 -5.31
C ARG A 13 -21.17 -3.53 -4.89
N ARG A 14 -21.90 -4.56 -4.47
CA ARG A 14 -21.33 -5.83 -3.99
C ARG A 14 -20.33 -6.48 -4.97
N GLY A 15 -20.66 -6.56 -6.25
CA GLY A 15 -19.76 -7.16 -7.25
C GLY A 15 -18.44 -6.41 -7.40
N LEU A 16 -18.46 -5.07 -7.33
CA LEU A 16 -17.24 -4.26 -7.35
C LEU A 16 -16.45 -4.44 -6.05
N TRP A 17 -17.14 -4.56 -4.91
CA TRP A 17 -16.51 -4.81 -3.62
C TRP A 17 -15.75 -6.14 -3.61
N GLU A 18 -16.38 -7.21 -4.11
CA GLU A 18 -15.76 -8.52 -4.23
C GLU A 18 -14.53 -8.50 -5.17
N LYS A 19 -14.62 -7.78 -6.30
CA LYS A 19 -13.49 -7.56 -7.22
C LYS A 19 -12.33 -6.84 -6.53
N CYS A 20 -12.60 -5.74 -5.82
CA CYS A 20 -11.57 -5.00 -5.10
C CYS A 20 -10.97 -5.80 -3.94
N GLN A 21 -11.77 -6.60 -3.24
CA GLN A 21 -11.28 -7.51 -2.20
C GLN A 21 -10.30 -8.54 -2.76
N GLU A 22 -10.61 -9.16 -3.90
CA GLU A 22 -9.69 -10.11 -4.53
C GLU A 22 -8.41 -9.43 -5.00
N TYR A 23 -8.54 -8.23 -5.58
CA TYR A 23 -7.36 -7.46 -5.99
C TYR A 23 -6.48 -7.05 -4.80
N LEU A 24 -7.07 -6.62 -3.68
CA LEU A 24 -6.33 -6.36 -2.45
C LEU A 24 -5.64 -7.61 -1.87
N ARG A 25 -6.25 -8.79 -1.97
CA ARG A 25 -5.58 -10.04 -1.57
C ARG A 25 -4.35 -10.30 -2.41
N LYS A 26 -4.41 -10.04 -3.72
CA LYS A 26 -3.23 -10.09 -4.60
C LYS A 26 -2.16 -9.11 -4.12
N ILE A 27 -2.50 -7.84 -3.92
CA ILE A 27 -1.56 -6.81 -3.45
C ILE A 27 -0.89 -7.24 -2.12
N ASN A 28 -1.66 -7.72 -1.15
CA ASN A 28 -1.12 -8.17 0.13
C ASN A 28 -0.15 -9.35 -0.02
N ARG A 29 -0.42 -10.28 -0.95
CA ARG A 29 0.51 -11.38 -1.28
C ARG A 29 1.79 -10.84 -1.90
N ASP A 30 1.69 -9.89 -2.81
CA ASP A 30 2.85 -9.30 -3.50
C ASP A 30 3.72 -8.49 -2.52
N ILE A 31 3.11 -7.72 -1.60
CA ILE A 31 3.80 -7.05 -0.50
C ILE A 31 4.49 -8.06 0.43
N ALA A 32 3.80 -9.14 0.80
CA ALA A 32 4.38 -10.18 1.63
C ALA A 32 5.63 -10.82 0.99
N GLN A 33 5.60 -11.05 -0.33
CA GLN A 33 6.75 -11.56 -1.07
C GLN A 33 7.90 -10.56 -1.07
N LEU A 34 7.62 -9.30 -1.38
CA LEU A 34 8.59 -8.21 -1.33
C LEU A 34 9.27 -8.11 0.04
N LEU A 35 8.50 -8.15 1.13
CA LEU A 35 9.01 -8.07 2.49
C LEU A 35 9.88 -9.29 2.88
N THR A 36 9.61 -10.46 2.32
CA THR A 36 10.31 -11.71 2.66
C THR A 36 11.51 -12.02 1.78
N HIS A 37 11.60 -11.42 0.58
CA HIS A 37 12.68 -11.67 -0.38
C HIS A 37 13.75 -10.58 -0.38
N SER A 38 13.45 -9.38 0.15
CA SER A 38 14.43 -8.31 0.27
C SER A 38 15.53 -8.70 1.27
N ARG A 39 16.78 -8.46 0.88
CA ARG A 39 17.95 -8.69 1.75
C ARG A 39 18.29 -7.48 2.63
N SER A 40 17.70 -6.32 2.35
CA SER A 40 17.93 -5.07 3.09
C SER A 40 16.94 -4.89 4.24
N ILE A 41 15.88 -5.69 4.29
CA ILE A 41 14.92 -5.71 5.40
C ILE A 41 15.51 -6.42 6.61
N ASP A 42 15.35 -5.79 7.77
CA ASP A 42 15.80 -6.33 9.05
C ASP A 42 15.12 -7.68 9.36
N GLN A 43 15.90 -8.64 9.84
CA GLN A 43 15.45 -9.99 10.18
C GLN A 43 14.32 -10.00 11.24
N ALA A 44 14.23 -8.97 12.09
CA ALA A 44 13.12 -8.81 13.04
C ALA A 44 11.75 -8.79 12.32
N PHE A 45 11.66 -8.19 11.12
CA PHE A 45 10.43 -8.22 10.33
C PHE A 45 10.09 -9.63 9.85
N LEU A 46 11.08 -10.44 9.48
CA LEU A 46 10.84 -11.83 9.06
C LEU A 46 10.32 -12.71 10.21
N GLN A 47 10.74 -12.43 11.44
CA GLN A 47 10.20 -13.13 12.62
C GLN A 47 8.71 -12.85 12.81
N PHE A 48 8.25 -11.62 12.54
CA PHE A 48 6.84 -11.26 12.57
C PHE A 48 6.00 -12.01 11.54
N PHE A 49 6.59 -12.50 10.45
CA PHE A 49 5.87 -13.32 9.46
C PHE A 49 5.50 -14.72 9.97
N GLY A 50 6.07 -15.17 11.09
CA GLY A 50 5.65 -16.37 11.79
C GLY A 50 4.29 -16.23 12.49
N ASP A 51 3.85 -15.00 12.77
CA ASP A 51 2.54 -14.70 13.35
C ASP A 51 1.58 -14.13 12.29
N GLU A 52 0.36 -14.68 12.22
CA GLU A 52 -0.61 -14.28 11.20
C GLU A 52 -1.08 -12.83 11.34
N PHE A 53 -1.31 -12.38 12.58
CA PHE A 53 -1.78 -11.04 12.86
C PHE A 53 -0.69 -10.00 12.54
N LEU A 54 0.55 -10.25 12.97
CA LEU A 54 1.66 -9.35 12.70
C LEU A 54 2.00 -9.29 11.21
N ARG A 55 1.98 -10.43 10.49
CA ARG A 55 2.12 -10.46 9.04
C ARG A 55 1.04 -9.62 8.33
N LEU A 56 -0.20 -9.74 8.79
CA LEU A 56 -1.31 -8.95 8.25
C LEU A 56 -1.15 -7.46 8.57
N LEU A 57 -0.67 -7.12 9.76
CA LEU A 57 -0.39 -5.75 10.16
C LEU A 57 0.70 -5.11 9.29
N LEU A 58 1.80 -5.82 9.05
CA LEU A 58 2.91 -5.34 8.21
C LEU A 58 2.50 -5.13 6.75
N THR A 59 1.80 -6.10 6.16
CA THR A 59 1.33 -5.97 4.77
C THR A 59 0.36 -4.80 4.61
N ARG A 60 -0.56 -4.62 5.58
CA ARG A 60 -1.45 -3.45 5.62
C ARG A 60 -0.72 -2.15 5.85
N PHE A 61 0.29 -2.12 6.72
CA PHE A 61 1.11 -0.94 6.96
C PHE A 61 1.75 -0.45 5.66
N VAL A 62 2.41 -1.34 4.92
CA VAL A 62 3.06 -0.99 3.64
C VAL A 62 2.04 -0.48 2.63
N PHE A 63 0.92 -1.18 2.45
CA PHE A 63 -0.14 -0.76 1.53
C PHE A 63 -0.70 0.63 1.89
N CYS A 64 -1.02 0.86 3.16
CA CYS A 64 -1.59 2.13 3.62
C CYS A 64 -0.58 3.27 3.52
N SER A 65 0.69 3.05 3.90
CA SER A 65 1.74 4.07 3.82
C SER A 65 1.99 4.48 2.36
N ALA A 66 2.09 3.51 1.44
CA ALA A 66 2.20 3.78 0.01
C ALA A 66 0.98 4.53 -0.53
N THR A 67 -0.24 4.10 -0.15
CA THR A 67 -1.49 4.78 -0.55
C THR A 67 -1.49 6.24 -0.10
N MET A 68 -1.08 6.52 1.14
CA MET A 68 -1.02 7.88 1.67
C MET A 68 -0.01 8.73 0.91
N ARG A 69 1.20 8.22 0.66
CA ARG A 69 2.26 8.93 -0.10
C ARG A 69 1.83 9.29 -1.52
N MET A 70 1.01 8.46 -2.16
CA MET A 70 0.52 8.69 -3.52
C MET A 70 -0.72 9.59 -3.61
N HIS A 71 -1.44 9.80 -2.51
CA HIS A 71 -2.73 10.46 -2.54
C HIS A 71 -2.59 11.98 -2.38
N LYS A 72 -3.18 12.75 -3.30
CA LYS A 72 -2.97 14.21 -3.43
C LYS A 72 -3.33 15.03 -2.20
N ALA A 73 -4.20 14.50 -1.32
CA ALA A 73 -4.60 15.15 -0.07
C ALA A 73 -3.59 14.99 1.07
N PHE A 74 -2.70 13.99 1.03
CA PHE A 74 -1.74 13.74 2.10
C PHE A 74 -0.34 14.18 1.64
N ARG A 75 -0.07 15.48 1.63
CA ARG A 75 1.22 16.04 1.15
C ARG A 75 2.27 16.20 2.24
N GLU A 76 1.83 16.29 3.48
CA GLU A 76 2.72 16.52 4.62
C GLU A 76 3.40 15.20 5.03
N THR A 77 4.68 15.08 4.73
CA THR A 77 5.48 13.86 4.97
C THR A 77 5.49 13.43 6.44
N ARG A 78 5.39 14.37 7.38
CA ARG A 78 5.26 14.12 8.82
C ARG A 78 4.02 13.30 9.21
N ASN A 79 3.02 13.22 8.33
CA ASN A 79 1.78 12.49 8.57
C ASN A 79 1.82 11.06 7.99
N TYR A 80 2.93 10.65 7.37
CA TYR A 80 3.05 9.30 6.85
C TYR A 80 3.33 8.30 7.97
N PRO A 81 2.72 7.10 7.91
CA PRO A 81 3.08 6.02 8.81
C PRO A 81 4.55 5.66 8.66
N GLU A 82 5.25 5.56 9.79
CA GLU A 82 6.66 5.18 9.90
C GLU A 82 6.78 3.90 10.76
N SER A 83 7.85 3.14 10.55
CA SER A 83 8.14 1.91 11.30
C SER A 83 9.50 1.97 11.99
N TYR A 84 9.67 1.16 13.03
CA TYR A 84 10.98 0.89 13.61
C TYR A 84 11.20 -0.63 13.73
N PRO A 85 12.30 -1.20 13.20
CA PRO A 85 13.30 -0.55 12.35
C PRO A 85 12.72 0.08 11.07
N GLN A 86 13.45 1.01 10.47
CA GLN A 86 13.00 1.67 9.25
C GLN A 86 12.99 0.67 8.09
N LEU A 87 11.90 0.65 7.32
CA LEU A 87 11.83 -0.17 6.10
C LEU A 87 12.54 0.55 4.95
N PRO A 88 13.27 -0.18 4.08
CA PRO A 88 13.86 0.39 2.87
C PRO A 88 12.76 0.89 1.94
N ARG A 89 12.62 2.21 1.81
CA ARG A 89 11.43 2.83 1.18
C ARG A 89 11.31 2.47 -0.29
N ASP A 90 12.38 2.61 -1.06
CA ASP A 90 12.44 2.31 -2.51
C ASP A 90 12.07 0.85 -2.80
N GLU A 91 12.42 -0.05 -1.90
CA GLU A 91 12.08 -1.46 -2.01
C GLU A 91 10.66 -1.76 -1.52
N THR A 92 10.05 -0.92 -0.67
CA THR A 92 8.76 -1.15 0.03
C THR A 92 7.67 -0.14 -0.34
N VAL A 93 7.50 0.93 0.45
CA VAL A 93 6.38 1.88 0.34
C VAL A 93 6.46 2.77 -0.90
N GLU A 94 7.64 2.93 -1.48
CA GLU A 94 7.90 3.69 -2.72
C GLU A 94 8.18 2.74 -3.91
N ASN A 95 7.95 1.43 -3.73
CA ASN A 95 8.16 0.44 -4.78
C ASN A 95 7.25 0.70 -6.00
N PRO A 96 7.79 0.86 -7.23
CA PRO A 96 7.00 1.16 -8.42
C PRO A 96 5.92 0.11 -8.77
N HIS A 97 6.14 -1.16 -8.43
CA HIS A 97 5.13 -2.21 -8.66
C HIS A 97 3.95 -2.05 -7.71
N LEU A 98 4.20 -1.71 -6.43
CA LEU A 98 3.15 -1.41 -5.47
C LEU A 98 2.35 -0.17 -5.88
N GLN A 99 3.03 0.87 -6.38
CA GLN A 99 2.38 2.07 -6.88
C GLN A 99 1.45 1.77 -8.07
N LYS A 100 1.90 0.93 -9.03
CA LYS A 100 1.06 0.46 -10.15
C LYS A 100 -0.18 -0.28 -9.65
N HIS A 101 -0.05 -1.12 -8.62
CA HIS A 101 -1.19 -1.79 -8.01
C HIS A 101 -2.19 -0.83 -7.37
N ILE A 102 -1.72 0.19 -6.66
CA ILE A 102 -2.59 1.22 -6.06
C ILE A 102 -3.35 1.97 -7.15
N LEU A 103 -2.66 2.37 -8.22
CA LEU A 103 -3.25 3.06 -9.35
C LEU A 103 -4.26 2.19 -10.11
N GLU A 104 -4.01 0.90 -10.26
CA GLU A 104 -4.97 -0.04 -10.85
C GLU A 104 -6.21 -0.22 -9.97
N LEU A 105 -6.04 -0.34 -8.64
CA LEU A 105 -7.17 -0.37 -7.72
C LEU A 105 -7.99 0.93 -7.78
N ALA A 106 -7.32 2.07 -7.90
CA ALA A 106 -7.98 3.37 -8.09
C ALA A 106 -8.71 3.45 -9.44
N SER A 107 -8.16 2.88 -10.52
CA SER A 107 -8.84 2.75 -11.82
C SER A 107 -10.10 1.89 -11.74
N ILE A 108 -10.06 0.75 -11.02
CA ILE A 108 -11.24 -0.11 -10.79
C ILE A 108 -12.36 0.67 -10.11
N LEU A 109 -12.01 1.64 -9.26
CA LEU A 109 -12.92 2.46 -8.48
C LEU A 109 -13.26 3.82 -9.12
N ASP A 110 -12.73 4.11 -10.30
CA ASP A 110 -12.89 5.40 -11.00
C ASP A 110 -12.48 6.63 -10.16
N VAL A 111 -11.41 6.47 -9.34
CA VAL A 111 -10.87 7.51 -8.46
C VAL A 111 -9.39 7.77 -8.72
N ARG A 112 -8.86 7.35 -9.87
CA ARG A 112 -7.44 7.49 -10.21
C ARG A 112 -6.94 8.94 -10.16
N ASN A 113 -7.81 9.90 -10.47
CA ASN A 113 -7.50 11.34 -10.52
C ASN A 113 -7.07 11.95 -9.17
N ILE A 114 -7.33 11.29 -8.04
CA ILE A 114 -6.89 11.79 -6.71
C ILE A 114 -5.49 11.30 -6.31
N PHE A 115 -4.86 10.46 -7.14
CA PHE A 115 -3.51 9.94 -6.92
C PHE A 115 -2.51 10.60 -7.88
N PHE A 116 -1.25 10.67 -7.47
CA PHE A 116 -0.14 11.04 -8.35
C PHE A 116 0.22 9.86 -9.27
N GLU A 117 0.45 10.13 -10.55
CA GLU A 117 0.78 9.09 -11.54
C GLU A 117 2.28 8.82 -11.66
N ASN A 118 3.13 9.75 -11.21
CA ASN A 118 4.58 9.67 -11.21
C ASN A 118 5.15 10.16 -9.87
N SER A 119 5.98 9.37 -9.23
CA SER A 119 7.11 9.83 -8.40
C SER A 119 8.35 9.25 -9.10
N MET A 120 9.29 9.98 -9.68
CA MET A 120 9.91 11.24 -9.31
C MET A 120 10.43 11.90 -10.59
N ASP A 121 9.94 13.10 -10.91
CA ASP A 121 10.64 14.13 -11.68
C ASP A 121 10.10 15.44 -11.08
N ASP A 122 10.98 16.40 -10.77
CA ASP A 122 10.72 17.67 -10.08
C ASP A 122 10.76 17.65 -8.54
N TYR A 123 11.95 17.40 -7.97
CA TYR A 123 12.62 18.40 -7.11
C TYR A 123 14.14 18.15 -7.02
#